data_AF-A0A2G9U144-F1
#
_entry.id   AF-A0A2G9U144-F1
#
_cell.length_a   1.000
_cell.length_b   1.000
_cell.length_c   1.000
_cell.angle_alpha   90.00
_cell.angle_beta   90.00
_cell.angle_gamma   90.00
#
_symmetry.space_group_name_H-M   'P 1'
#
loop_
_entity.id
_entity.type
_entity.pdbx_description
1 polymer ?
#
loop_
_entity_poly.entity_id
_entity_poly.type
_entity_poly.pdbx_seq_one_letter_code
_entity_poly.pdbx_strand_id
1 'polypeptide(L)'
;MGSNEKSWFLYPRTKGEVERDVAALEFEKFLIVRPGMLEGPREEHRFGESLAKIFVKPLKMLSNSIAISTADVAKAMVVGACSSELKGKVIWENATLLEKKDSFDSLGK
;
A
#
# COMPACT_ATOMS: atom_id res chain seq x y z
N MET A 1 8.17 0.87 -6.50
CA MET A 1 7.55 1.73 -7.54
C MET A 1 6.24 2.26 -6.99
N GLY A 2 6.14 3.57 -6.83
CA GLY A 2 5.05 4.20 -6.09
C GLY A 2 5.62 5.27 -5.16
N SER A 3 4.82 6.30 -4.87
CA SER A 3 5.11 7.42 -3.97
C SER A 3 6.54 8.00 -4.05
N ASN A 4 6.71 9.06 -4.84
CA ASN A 4 7.97 9.78 -4.95
C ASN A 4 7.68 11.27 -5.14
N GLU A 5 7.95 12.07 -4.12
CA GLU A 5 7.77 13.53 -4.10
C GLU A 5 8.53 14.28 -5.21
N LYS A 6 9.58 13.66 -5.79
CA LYS A 6 10.38 14.22 -6.89
C LYS A 6 9.94 13.70 -8.26
N SER A 7 8.83 12.97 -8.35
CA SER A 7 8.30 12.44 -9.60
C SER A 7 7.80 13.55 -10.52
N TRP A 8 8.09 13.45 -11.82
CA TRP A 8 7.50 14.31 -12.86
C TRP A 8 6.01 14.03 -13.08
N PHE A 9 5.55 12.80 -12.75
CA PHE A 9 4.14 12.42 -12.83
C PHE A 9 3.39 12.85 -11.56
N LEU A 10 2.18 13.39 -11.75
CA LEU A 10 1.32 13.92 -10.69
C LEU A 10 1.03 12.89 -9.58
N TYR A 11 0.58 11.68 -9.94
CA TYR A 11 0.10 10.71 -8.94
C TYR A 11 1.19 10.25 -7.95
N PRO A 12 2.38 9.77 -8.39
CA PRO A 12 3.44 9.42 -7.45
C PRO A 12 3.97 10.64 -6.68
N ARG A 13 3.97 11.83 -7.30
CA ARG A 13 4.38 13.08 -6.67
C ARG A 13 3.49 13.45 -5.50
N THR A 14 2.18 13.58 -5.73
CA THR A 14 1.22 13.95 -4.69
C THR A 14 1.19 12.91 -3.57
N LYS A 15 1.30 11.61 -3.90
CA LYS A 15 1.43 10.56 -2.87
C LYS A 15 2.67 10.75 -2.00
N GLY A 16 3.82 11.05 -2.61
CA GLY A 16 5.07 11.28 -1.89
C GLY A 16 5.04 12.55 -1.03
N GLU A 17 4.48 13.63 -1.57
CA GLU A 17 4.27 14.89 -0.84
C GLU A 17 3.40 14.66 0.40
N VAL A 18 2.30 13.92 0.30
CA VAL A 18 1.45 13.57 1.45
C VAL A 18 2.20 12.74 2.48
N GLU A 19 2.96 11.72 2.06
CA GLU A 19 3.75 10.90 3.00
C GLU A 19 4.82 11.72 3.74
N ARG A 20 5.42 12.71 3.08
CA ARG A 20 6.36 13.64 3.70
C ARG A 20 5.66 14.56 4.69
N ASP A 21 4.57 15.20 4.27
CA ASP A 21 3.89 16.23 5.07
C ASP A 21 3.21 15.61 6.31
N VAL A 22 2.66 14.40 6.20
CA VAL A 22 2.12 13.66 7.35
C VAL A 22 3.23 13.17 8.28
N ALA A 23 4.41 12.80 7.75
CA ALA A 23 5.55 12.44 8.59
C ALA A 23 6.03 13.61 9.46
N ALA A 24 5.93 14.85 8.95
CA ALA A 24 6.31 16.06 9.66
C ALA A 24 5.38 16.42 10.84
N LEU A 25 4.24 15.75 10.97
CA LEU A 25 3.34 15.91 12.11
C LEU A 25 3.78 15.11 13.35
N GLU A 26 4.80 14.25 13.21
CA GLU A 26 5.46 13.54 14.32
C GLU A 26 4.50 12.75 15.24
N PHE A 27 3.51 12.07 14.64
CA PHE A 27 2.65 11.16 15.40
C PHE A 27 3.46 10.08 16.12
N GLU A 28 3.01 9.71 17.33
CA GLU A 28 3.60 8.61 18.12
C GLU A 28 3.69 7.31 17.30
N LYS A 29 2.70 7.08 16.45
CA LYS A 29 2.66 5.97 15.49
C LYS A 29 2.15 6.46 14.14
N PHE A 30 2.98 6.33 13.11
CA PHE A 30 2.61 6.63 11.72
C PHE A 30 3.00 5.46 10.81
N LEU A 31 2.01 4.69 10.37
CA LEU A 31 2.20 3.57 9.47
C LEU A 31 1.78 3.93 8.04
N ILE A 32 2.72 3.87 7.11
CA ILE A 32 2.49 4.01 5.67
C ILE A 32 2.36 2.62 5.06
N VAL A 33 1.24 2.36 4.40
CA VAL A 33 0.95 1.08 3.74
C VAL A 33 1.06 1.27 2.22
N ARG A 34 1.99 0.54 1.60
CA ARG A 34 2.28 0.57 0.16
C ARG A 34 1.93 -0.78 -0.47
N PRO A 35 0.64 -1.02 -0.73
CA PRO A 35 0.21 -2.28 -1.34
C PRO A 35 0.62 -2.33 -2.81
N GLY A 36 0.68 -3.54 -3.33
CA GLY A 36 0.74 -3.79 -4.75
C GLY A 36 -0.60 -3.47 -5.45
N MET A 37 -0.80 -4.08 -6.61
CA MET A 37 -2.06 -4.07 -7.32
C MET A 37 -3.16 -4.68 -6.45
N LEU A 38 -4.11 -3.84 -6.06
CA LEU A 38 -5.23 -4.25 -5.24
C LEU A 38 -6.21 -5.11 -6.05
N GLU A 39 -6.59 -6.27 -5.54
CA GLU A 39 -7.59 -7.18 -6.12
C GLU A 39 -8.88 -7.19 -5.28
N GLY A 40 -10.04 -7.33 -5.94
CA GLY A 40 -11.35 -7.37 -5.29
C GLY A 40 -12.47 -6.95 -6.24
N PRO A 41 -13.74 -7.26 -5.90
CA PRO A 41 -14.89 -6.81 -6.67
C PRO A 41 -14.92 -5.27 -6.67
N ARG A 42 -14.87 -4.67 -7.86
CA ARG A 42 -14.96 -3.22 -8.04
C ARG A 42 -16.10 -2.91 -8.99
N GLU A 43 -16.94 -1.94 -8.63
CA GLU A 43 -17.87 -1.33 -9.58
C GLU A 43 -17.19 -0.27 -10.45
N GLU A 44 -16.19 0.44 -9.91
CA GLU A 44 -15.42 1.44 -10.64
C GLU A 44 -14.11 0.87 -11.20
N HIS A 45 -13.99 0.89 -12.52
CA HIS A 45 -12.70 0.74 -13.20
C HIS A 45 -11.87 1.99 -12.92
N ARG A 46 -10.80 1.83 -12.13
CA ARG A 46 -9.85 2.90 -11.79
C ARG A 46 -9.58 3.74 -13.03
N PHE A 47 -9.99 5.02 -13.00
CA PHE A 47 -10.19 6.00 -14.09
C PHE A 47 -9.06 6.15 -15.13
N GLY A 48 -7.93 5.44 -14.96
CA GLY A 48 -6.82 5.34 -15.90
C GLY A 48 -6.82 4.07 -16.75
N GLU A 49 -7.95 3.43 -17.03
CA GLU A 49 -7.99 2.16 -17.76
C GLU A 49 -7.30 2.24 -19.14
N SER A 50 -7.37 3.38 -19.83
CA SER A 50 -6.69 3.57 -21.12
C SER A 50 -5.17 3.74 -20.99
N LEU A 51 -4.69 4.51 -20.01
CA LEU A 51 -3.25 4.71 -19.78
C LEU A 51 -2.61 3.48 -19.15
N ALA A 52 -3.30 2.82 -18.22
CA ALA A 52 -2.85 1.60 -17.58
C ALA A 52 -2.77 0.43 -18.58
N LYS A 53 -3.71 0.28 -19.53
CA LYS A 53 -3.64 -0.81 -20.53
C LYS A 53 -2.35 -0.82 -21.36
N ILE A 54 -1.75 0.35 -21.59
CA ILE A 54 -0.51 0.48 -22.38
C ILE A 54 0.73 0.07 -21.57
N PHE A 55 0.80 0.45 -20.28
CA PHE A 55 1.97 0.15 -19.43
C PHE A 55 1.86 -1.17 -18.65
N VAL A 56 0.65 -1.66 -18.38
CA VAL A 56 0.40 -2.84 -17.51
C VAL A 56 0.55 -4.15 -18.27
N LYS A 57 0.29 -4.20 -19.58
CA LYS A 57 0.45 -5.42 -20.40
C LYS A 57 1.86 -6.03 -20.33
N PRO A 58 2.97 -5.27 -20.52
CA PRO A 58 4.32 -5.83 -20.41
C PRO A 58 4.74 -6.12 -18.95
N LEU A 59 4.18 -5.39 -17.97
CA LEU A 59 4.56 -5.52 -16.56
C LEU A 59 3.90 -6.70 -15.84
N LYS A 60 2.69 -7.09 -16.26
CA LYS A 60 1.95 -8.25 -15.71
C LYS A 60 2.64 -9.60 -15.95
N MET A 61 3.52 -9.71 -16.94
CA MET A 61 4.23 -10.96 -17.26
C MET A 61 5.38 -11.26 -16.29
N LEU A 62 5.84 -10.28 -15.50
CA LEU A 62 7.10 -10.39 -14.77
C LEU A 62 7.02 -10.76 -13.29
N SER A 63 5.88 -10.64 -12.58
CA SER A 63 5.85 -11.06 -11.16
C SER A 63 4.45 -11.22 -10.56
N ASN A 64 4.20 -12.41 -10.02
CA ASN A 64 3.03 -12.73 -9.18
C ASN A 64 3.08 -12.07 -7.78
N SER A 65 4.16 -11.38 -7.42
CA SER A 65 4.28 -10.64 -6.14
C SER A 65 3.71 -9.21 -6.23
N ILE A 66 3.11 -8.85 -7.38
CA ILE A 66 2.60 -7.51 -7.63
C ILE A 66 1.20 -7.33 -7.04
N ALA A 67 0.41 -8.38 -6.83
CA ALA A 67 -0.98 -8.26 -6.41
C ALA A 67 -1.20 -8.55 -4.92
N ILE A 68 -2.23 -7.94 -4.34
CA ILE A 68 -2.71 -8.22 -2.98
C ILE A 68 -4.21 -7.98 -2.92
N SER A 69 -4.96 -8.83 -2.21
CA SER A 69 -6.39 -8.61 -2.04
C SER A 69 -6.66 -7.41 -1.13
N THR A 70 -7.75 -6.69 -1.38
CA THR A 70 -8.20 -5.58 -0.52
C THR A 70 -8.47 -6.04 0.93
N ALA A 71 -8.98 -7.27 1.11
CA ALA A 71 -9.17 -7.88 2.41
C ALA A 71 -7.84 -8.11 3.15
N ASP A 72 -6.80 -8.58 2.47
CA ASP A 72 -5.49 -8.83 3.08
C ASP A 72 -4.81 -7.53 3.49
N VAL A 73 -4.95 -6.46 2.69
CA VAL A 73 -4.48 -5.13 3.08
C VAL A 73 -5.18 -4.66 4.35
N ALA A 74 -6.51 -4.83 4.43
CA ALA A 74 -7.27 -4.45 5.62
C ALA A 74 -6.84 -5.24 6.87
N LYS A 75 -6.64 -6.55 6.74
CA LYS A 75 -6.11 -7.40 7.83
C LYS A 75 -4.76 -6.90 8.33
N ALA A 76 -3.82 -6.65 7.41
CA ALA A 76 -2.52 -6.11 7.76
C ALA A 76 -2.62 -4.74 8.45
N MET A 77 -3.49 -3.84 7.96
CA MET A 77 -3.71 -2.53 8.59
C MET A 77 -4.19 -2.65 10.05
N VAL A 78 -5.11 -3.56 10.34
CA VAL A 78 -5.57 -3.82 11.71
C VAL A 78 -4.42 -4.31 12.59
N VAL A 79 -3.61 -5.24 12.07
CA VAL A 79 -2.41 -5.73 12.77
C VAL A 79 -1.45 -4.59 13.10
N GLY A 80 -1.21 -3.67 12.16
CA GLY A 80 -0.37 -2.50 12.39
C GLY A 80 -0.95 -1.54 13.43
N ALA A 81 -2.27 -1.30 13.38
CA ALA A 81 -2.93 -0.43 14.34
C ALA A 81 -2.80 -0.97 15.78
N CYS A 82 -3.02 -2.28 15.97
CA CYS A 82 -2.99 -2.96 17.27
C CYS A 82 -1.57 -3.28 17.77
N SER A 83 -0.55 -3.25 16.90
CA SER A 83 0.83 -3.55 17.29
C SER A 83 1.41 -2.48 18.22
N SER A 84 1.88 -2.88 19.40
CA SER A 84 2.60 -2.02 20.34
C SER A 84 4.07 -1.80 19.96
N GLU A 85 4.58 -2.57 19.00
CA GLU A 85 5.97 -2.52 18.53
C GLU A 85 6.21 -1.35 17.57
N LEU A 86 5.16 -0.89 16.89
CA LEU A 86 5.28 0.22 15.94
C LEU A 86 5.33 1.56 16.67
N LYS A 87 6.48 2.24 16.53
CA LYS A 87 6.69 3.61 17.01
C LYS A 87 7.27 4.48 15.89
N GLY A 88 6.88 5.76 15.89
CA GLY A 88 7.27 6.72 14.87
C GLY A 88 6.81 6.31 13.47
N LYS A 89 7.58 6.71 12.46
CA LYS A 89 7.28 6.44 11.06
C LYS A 89 7.73 5.04 10.66
N VAL A 90 6.79 4.20 10.22
CA VAL A 90 7.04 2.85 9.68
C VAL A 90 6.41 2.72 8.30
N ILE A 91 7.09 2.04 7.39
CA ILE A 91 6.60 1.78 6.03
C ILE A 91 6.49 0.28 5.82
N TRP A 92 5.31 -0.20 5.43
CA TRP A 92 5.08 -1.58 5.02
C TRP A 92 4.83 -1.63 3.51
N GLU A 93 5.77 -2.28 2.81
CA GLU A 93 5.65 -2.59 1.38
C GLU A 93 4.82 -3.87 1.17
N ASN A 94 4.42 -4.15 -0.07
CA ASN A 94 3.52 -5.27 -0.39
C ASN A 94 3.93 -6.62 0.23
N ALA A 95 5.23 -6.95 0.22
CA ALA A 95 5.74 -8.19 0.81
C ALA A 95 5.46 -8.26 2.32
N THR A 96 5.73 -7.18 3.06
CA THR A 96 5.46 -7.09 4.50
C THR A 96 3.97 -7.17 4.80
N LEU A 97 3.11 -6.61 3.94
CA LEU A 97 1.65 -6.73 4.12
C LEU A 97 1.18 -8.19 3.97
N LEU A 98 1.74 -8.92 3.01
CA LEU A 98 1.45 -10.34 2.81
C LEU A 98 1.90 -11.20 3.99
N GLU A 99 2.96 -10.81 4.69
CA GLU A 99 3.40 -11.48 5.92
C GLU A 99 2.49 -11.10 7.11
N LYS A 100 2.19 -9.80 7.28
CA LYS A 100 1.45 -9.29 8.44
C LYS A 100 -0.02 -9.68 8.44
N LYS A 101 -0.62 -9.94 7.28
CA LYS A 101 -2.03 -10.39 7.20
C LYS A 101 -2.28 -11.68 7.99
N ASP A 102 -1.28 -12.57 8.08
CA ASP A 102 -1.44 -13.88 8.74
C ASP A 102 -1.48 -13.74 10.27
N SER A 103 -0.92 -12.64 10.81
CA SER A 103 -1.02 -12.30 12.23
C SER A 103 -2.40 -11.77 12.64
N PHE A 104 -3.31 -11.54 11.68
CA PHE A 104 -4.65 -11.06 11.99
C PHE A 104 -5.46 -12.09 12.78
N ASP A 105 -5.37 -13.37 12.41
CA ASP A 105 -6.16 -14.44 13.05
C ASP A 105 -5.74 -14.68 14.52
N SER A 106 -4.52 -14.27 14.90
CA SER A 106 -4.05 -14.30 16.29
C SER A 106 -4.54 -13.14 17.16
N LEU A 107 -5.09 -12.07 16.58
CA LEU A 107 -5.60 -10.92 17.35
C LEU A 107 -7.02 -11.15 17.90
N GLY A 108 -7.76 -12.10 17.34
CA GLY A 108 -9.14 -12.42 17.73
C GLY A 108 -9.26 -13.56 18.75
N LYS A 109 -8.14 -14.10 19.26
CA LYS A 109 -8.10 -15.08 20.34
C LYS A 109 -7.72 -14.40 21.64
#